data_AF-A0A2T5KDA0-F1
#
_entry.id   AF-A0A2T5KDA0-F1
#
_cell.length_a   1.000
_cell.length_b   1.000
_cell.length_c   1.000
_cell.angle_alpha   90.00
_cell.angle_beta   90.00
_cell.angle_gamma   90.00
#
_symmetry.space_group_name_H-M   'P 1'
#
loop_
_entity.id
_entity.type
_entity.pdbx_description
1 polymer ?
#
loop_
_entity_poly.entity_id
_entity_poly.type
_entity_poly.pdbx_seq_one_letter_code
_entity_poly.pdbx_strand_id
1 'polypeptide(L)' 'MIGGVITVVTVIVTRMPTSLTPTPLTLPEELTLPEGTRAEAFTRGRDWLGVVTEDGRLLIFETDGRLRQEVRLVPAAP' A
#
# COMPACT_ATOMS: atom_id res chain seq x y z
N MET A 1 -2.60 24.47 31.73
CA MET A 1 -2.15 24.21 30.33
C MET A 1 -1.87 22.74 30.06
N ILE A 2 -1.22 21.99 30.96
CA ILE A 2 -0.88 20.58 30.73
C ILE A 2 -2.08 19.61 30.63
N GLY A 3 -3.18 19.88 31.34
CA GLY A 3 -4.37 19.01 31.31
C GLY A 3 -4.97 18.86 29.91
N GLY A 4 -5.03 19.94 29.13
CA GLY A 4 -5.53 19.89 27.75
C GLY A 4 -4.66 19.03 26.84
N VAL A 5 -3.33 19.12 26.98
CA VAL A 5 -2.38 18.29 26.21
C VAL A 5 -2.55 16.82 26.58
N ILE A 6 -2.68 16.50 27.87
CA ILE A 6 -2.91 15.12 28.33
C ILE A 6 -4.19 14.57 27.71
N THR A 7 -5.31 15.32 27.76
CA THR A 7 -6.57 14.86 27.18
C THR A 7 -6.46 14.57 25.68
N VAL A 8 -5.82 15.45 24.90
CA VAL A 8 -5.62 15.24 23.46
C VAL A 8 -4.77 13.99 23.20
N VAL A 9 -3.64 13.84 23.91
CA VAL A 9 -2.75 12.68 23.78
C VAL A 9 -3.48 11.38 24.18
N THR A 10 -4.23 11.38 25.29
CA THR A 10 -5.00 10.21 25.73
C THR A 10 -6.03 9.78 24.69
N VAL A 11 -6.75 10.73 24.08
CA VAL A 11 -7.72 10.42 23.02
C VAL A 11 -7.01 9.83 21.80
N ILE A 12 -5.89 10.44 21.35
CA ILE A 12 -5.11 9.92 20.21
C ILE A 12 -4.64 8.49 20.50
N VAL A 13 -4.00 8.26 21.65
CA VAL A 13 -3.43 6.94 21.98
C VAL A 13 -4.51 5.86 22.15
N THR A 14 -5.70 6.20 22.65
CA THR A 14 -6.75 5.19 22.91
C THR A 14 -7.69 4.94 21.74
N ARG A 15 -7.97 5.95 20.89
CA ARG A 15 -8.92 5.84 19.77
C ARG A 15 -8.25 5.55 18.42
N MET A 16 -7.03 6.05 18.23
CA MET A 16 -6.34 5.93 16.96
C MET A 16 -5.93 4.49 16.62
N PRO A 17 -5.47 3.63 17.56
CA PRO A 17 -5.15 2.23 17.26
C PRO A 17 -6.34 1.48 16.69
N THR A 18 -7.56 1.71 17.18
CA THR A 18 -8.76 1.05 16.65
C THR A 18 -9.08 1.44 15.21
N SER A 19 -8.67 2.65 14.80
CA SER A 19 -8.87 3.17 13.44
C SER A 19 -7.70 2.81 12.51
N LEU A 20 -6.52 2.61 13.09
CA LEU A 20 -5.27 2.35 12.38
C LEU A 20 -4.86 0.89 12.37
N THR A 21 -5.51 0.00 13.13
CA THR A 21 -5.23 -1.44 13.10
C THR A 21 -5.50 -1.88 11.67
N PRO A 22 -4.46 -2.08 10.84
CA PRO A 22 -4.68 -2.53 9.49
C PRO A 22 -5.17 -3.95 9.65
N THR A 23 -6.28 -4.32 9.01
CA THR A 23 -6.57 -5.73 8.79
C THR A 23 -5.27 -6.38 8.31
N PRO A 24 -4.77 -7.43 8.95
CA PRO A 24 -3.56 -8.09 8.49
C PRO A 24 -3.85 -8.60 7.08
N LEU A 25 -3.38 -7.88 6.07
CA LEU A 25 -3.35 -8.40 4.73
C LEU A 25 -2.28 -9.46 4.75
N THR A 26 -2.71 -10.70 4.58
CA THR A 26 -1.83 -11.79 4.22
C THR A 26 -1.17 -11.40 2.90
N LEU A 27 0.10 -11.02 2.98
CA LEU A 27 0.96 -10.87 1.82
C LEU A 27 1.42 -12.27 1.41
N PRO A 28 1.41 -12.60 0.11
CA PRO A 28 2.03 -13.83 -0.35
C PRO A 28 3.54 -13.77 -0.06
N GLU A 29 4.14 -14.92 0.27
CA GLU A 29 5.59 -15.03 0.53
C GLU A 29 6.41 -14.69 -0.72
N GLU A 30 5.85 -14.94 -1.90
CA GLU A 30 6.47 -14.67 -3.20
C GLU A 30 5.41 -14.13 -4.18
N LEU A 31 5.76 -13.10 -4.94
CA LEU A 31 4.90 -12.51 -5.97
C LEU A 31 5.58 -12.62 -7.33
N THR A 32 5.03 -13.46 -8.22
CA THR A 32 5.55 -13.63 -9.57
C THR A 32 5.18 -12.44 -10.45
N LEU A 33 6.21 -11.79 -11.01
CA LEU A 33 6.03 -10.72 -11.99
C LEU A 33 5.97 -11.30 -13.41
N PRO A 34 5.33 -10.61 -14.36
CA PRO A 34 5.36 -11.00 -15.77
C PRO A 34 6.80 -11.13 -16.29
N GLU A 35 7.02 -11.98 -17.29
CA GLU A 35 8.37 -12.21 -17.82
C GLU A 35 9.04 -10.92 -18.31
N GLY A 36 10.32 -10.76 -17.95
CA GLY A 36 11.12 -9.60 -18.35
C GLY A 36 10.85 -8.32 -17.55
N THR A 37 9.95 -8.35 -16.56
CA THR A 37 9.66 -7.18 -15.72
C THR A 37 10.43 -7.18 -14.41
N ARG A 38 11.03 -6.04 -14.07
CA ARG A 38 11.64 -5.78 -12.75
C ARG A 38 10.83 -4.77 -11.96
N ALA A 39 10.68 -5.02 -10.67
CA ALA A 39 10.04 -4.09 -9.75
C ALA A 39 11.00 -2.93 -9.45
N GLU A 40 10.50 -1.71 -9.62
CA GLU A 40 11.16 -0.47 -9.24
C GLU A 40 10.67 -0.01 -7.85
N ALA A 41 9.37 -0.09 -7.60
CA ALA A 41 8.78 0.26 -6.32
C ALA A 41 7.57 -0.62 -5.98
N PHE A 42 7.28 -0.74 -4.70
CA PHE A 42 6.15 -1.51 -4.18
C PHE A 42 5.31 -0.67 -3.23
N THR A 43 3.98 -0.81 -3.30
CA THR A 43 3.02 -0.17 -2.40
C THR A 43 1.93 -1.15 -2.03
N ARG A 44 1.45 -1.07 -0.78
CA ARG A 44 0.38 -1.91 -0.28
C ARG A 44 -0.89 -1.09 -0.01
N GLY A 45 -2.00 -1.49 -0.60
CA GLY A 45 -3.33 -1.00 -0.30
C GLY A 45 -4.01 -1.75 0.84
N ARG A 46 -5.31 -1.47 1.07
CA ARG A 46 -6.14 -2.20 2.03
C ARG A 46 -6.54 -3.60 1.55
N ASP A 47 -6.50 -3.84 0.25
CA ASP A 47 -7.04 -5.02 -0.40
C ASP A 47 -6.29 -5.34 -1.70
N TRP A 48 -5.13 -4.72 -1.92
CA TRP A 48 -4.37 -4.87 -3.15
C TRP A 48 -2.87 -4.58 -2.93
N LEU A 49 -2.07 -5.00 -3.92
CA LEU A 49 -0.62 -4.87 -3.97
C LEU A 49 -0.24 -4.17 -5.27
N GLY A 50 0.48 -3.06 -5.18
CA GLY A 50 0.98 -2.29 -6.31
C GLY A 50 2.46 -2.55 -6.52
N VAL A 51 2.84 -2.91 -7.74
CA VAL A 51 4.23 -2.99 -8.16
C VAL A 51 4.41 -2.02 -9.32
N VAL A 52 5.25 -1.00 -9.11
CA VAL A 52 5.76 -0.17 -10.19
C VAL A 52 6.93 -0.88 -10.81
N THR A 53 6.97 -0.95 -12.13
CA THR A 53 8.00 -1.62 -12.90
C THR A 53 8.89 -0.62 -13.63
N GLU A 54 10.16 -1.00 -13.84
CA GLU A 54 11.17 -0.16 -14.51
C GLU A 54 10.78 0.22 -15.95
N ASP A 55 9.86 -0.54 -16.57
CA ASP A 55 9.33 -0.27 -17.91
C ASP A 55 8.13 0.71 -17.92
N GLY A 56 7.86 1.37 -16.79
CA GLY A 56 6.85 2.42 -16.69
C GLY A 56 5.43 1.89 -16.58
N ARG A 57 5.21 0.81 -15.83
CA ARG A 57 3.87 0.28 -15.56
C ARG A 57 3.62 0.17 -14.06
N LEU A 58 2.35 0.24 -13.68
CA LEU A 58 1.85 -0.09 -12.35
C LEU A 58 0.99 -1.35 -12.48
N LEU A 59 1.51 -2.44 -11.94
CA LEU A 59 0.83 -3.72 -11.82
C LEU A 59 0.10 -3.76 -10.48
N ILE A 60 -1.22 -3.93 -10.52
CA ILE A 60 -2.08 -4.03 -9.35
C ILE A 60 -2.48 -5.50 -9.22
N PHE A 61 -2.07 -6.12 -8.13
CA PHE A 61 -2.41 -7.48 -7.75
C PHE A 61 -3.43 -7.48 -6.62
N GLU A 62 -4.26 -8.53 -6.57
CA GLU A 62 -5.04 -8.85 -5.39
C GLU A 62 -4.13 -9.44 -4.29
N THR A 63 -4.67 -9.61 -3.08
CA THR A 63 -3.92 -10.20 -1.95
C THR A 63 -3.51 -11.65 -2.15
N ASP A 64 -4.15 -12.36 -3.09
CA ASP A 64 -3.80 -13.73 -3.48
C ASP A 64 -2.68 -13.79 -4.55
N GLY A 65 -2.18 -12.65 -5.00
CA GLY A 65 -1.14 -12.56 -6.02
C GLY A 65 -1.65 -12.60 -7.47
N ARG A 66 -2.97 -12.65 -7.73
CA ARG A 66 -3.51 -12.50 -9.08
C ARG A 66 -3.37 -11.07 -9.58
N LEU A 67 -2.87 -10.91 -10.82
CA LEU A 67 -2.88 -9.63 -11.50
C LEU A 67 -4.33 -9.19 -11.75
N ARG A 68 -4.73 -8.07 -11.14
CA ARG A 68 -6.05 -7.44 -11.28
C ARG A 68 -6.07 -6.42 -12.40
N GLN A 69 -5.03 -5.58 -12.48
CA GLN A 69 -4.99 -4.47 -13.40
C GLN A 69 -3.56 -4.09 -13.74
N GLU A 70 -3.35 -3.65 -14.97
CA GLU A 70 -2.11 -3.03 -15.43
C GLU A 70 -2.40 -1.60 -15.88
N VAL A 71 -1.62 -0.64 -15.40
CA VAL A 71 -1.72 0.77 -15.78
C VAL A 71 -0.38 1.23 -16.34
N ARG A 72 -0.37 1.76 -17.56
CA ARG A 72 0.82 2.40 -18.12
C ARG A 72 0.99 3.79 -17.49
N LEU A 73 2.17 4.04 -16.94
CA LEU A 73 2.53 5.34 -16.40
C LEU A 73 2.90 6.27 -17.55
N VAL A 74 2.22 7.41 -17.62
CA VAL A 74 2.52 8.48 -18.58
C VAL A 74 3.00 9.68 -17.76
N PRO A 75 4.17 10.26 -18.06
CA PRO A 75 4.62 11.47 -17.38
C PRO A 75 3.58 12.58 -17.51
N ALA A 76 3.36 13.33 -16.43
CA ALA A 76 2.54 14.52 -16.51
C ALA A 76 3.15 15.50 -17.52
N ALA A 77 2.31 16.11 -18.35
CA ALA A 77 2.75 17.19 -19.23
C ALA A 77 3.32 18.35 -18.37
N PRO A 78 4.38 19.02 -18.85
CA PRO A 78 5.03 20.11 -18.11
C PRO A 78 4.09 21.29 -17.86
#